data_AF-A0A916D7C7-F1
#
_entry.id   AF-A0A916D7C7-F1
#
_cell.length_a   1.000
_cell.length_b   1.000
_cell.length_c   1.000
_cell.angle_alpha   90.00
_cell.angle_beta   90.00
_cell.angle_gamma   90.00
#
_symmetry.space_group_name_H-M   'P 1'
#
loop_
_entity.id
_entity.type
_entity.pdbx_description
1 polymer ?
#
loop_
_entity_poly.entity_id
_entity_poly.type
_entity_poly.pdbx_seq_one_letter_code
_entity_poly.pdbx_strand_id
1 'polypeptide(L)'
;MDTVARMRKLGFRKWYERQLIESHLYLVTCFLGIIMAATAIELSGRRESVAGLILAAALGLAGCVLSLFGWQRYKRIMVVAEHIGDHATCVQCNAYARFTVVDAGQALRQEPVDIENASEVWLKVHCRKCGNEWTI
;
A
#
# COMPACT_ATOMS: atom_id res chain seq x y z
N MET A 1 -5.97 15.42 -4.30
CA MET A 1 -5.59 16.25 -3.14
C MET A 1 -4.28 15.67 -2.63
N ASP A 2 -3.24 16.48 -2.48
CA ASP A 2 -1.93 15.98 -2.05
C ASP A 2 -2.03 15.18 -0.73
N THR A 3 -1.38 14.02 -0.69
CA THR A 3 -1.43 13.12 0.48
C THR A 3 -0.90 13.80 1.74
N VAL A 4 0.06 14.71 1.60
CA VAL A 4 0.59 15.58 2.67
C VAL A 4 -0.48 16.50 3.25
N ALA A 5 -1.31 17.11 2.40
CA ALA A 5 -2.40 17.97 2.84
C ALA A 5 -3.46 17.15 3.60
N ARG A 6 -3.73 15.91 3.15
CA ARG A 6 -4.60 14.97 3.87
C ARG A 6 -4.02 14.56 5.22
N MET A 7 -2.73 14.26 5.30
CA MET A 7 -2.04 13.97 6.57
C MET A 7 -2.12 15.16 7.55
N ARG A 8 -1.95 16.39 7.07
CA ARG A 8 -2.06 17.60 7.89
C ARG A 8 -3.49 17.81 8.43
N LYS A 9 -4.52 17.50 7.64
CA LYS A 9 -5.94 17.68 8.01
C LYS A 9 -6.49 16.55 8.90
N LEU A 10 -6.22 15.29 8.55
CA LEU A 10 -6.78 14.11 9.23
C LEU A 10 -5.89 13.60 10.36
N GLY A 11 -4.61 13.99 10.37
CA GLY A 11 -3.58 13.47 11.27
C GLY A 11 -2.92 12.20 10.71
N PHE A 12 -1.66 12.01 11.10
CA PHE A 12 -0.84 10.87 10.68
C PHE A 12 -1.50 9.52 10.99
N ARG A 13 -2.07 9.35 12.19
CA ARG A 13 -2.71 8.09 12.61
C ARG A 13 -3.83 7.64 11.67
N LYS A 14 -4.77 8.53 11.32
CA LYS A 14 -5.88 8.19 10.41
C LYS A 14 -5.39 7.90 8.99
N TRP A 15 -4.35 8.60 8.55
CA TRP A 15 -3.73 8.32 7.27
C TRP A 15 -3.07 6.93 7.26
N TYR A 16 -2.32 6.60 8.31
CA TYR A 16 -1.65 5.30 8.48
C TYR A 16 -2.66 4.15 8.54
N GLU A 17 -3.73 4.28 9.32
CA GLU A 17 -4.85 3.32 9.38
C GLU A 17 -5.47 3.10 7.98
N ARG A 18 -5.61 4.16 7.18
CA ARG A 18 -6.14 4.04 5.81
C ARG A 18 -5.16 3.33 4.86
N GLN A 19 -3.86 3.58 4.97
CA GLN A 19 -2.85 2.85 4.17
C GLN A 19 -2.81 1.36 4.53
N LEU A 20 -2.98 1.03 5.80
CA LEU A 20 -3.15 -0.36 6.26
C LEU A 20 -4.37 -1.02 5.62
N ILE A 21 -5.54 -0.38 5.68
CA ILE A 21 -6.77 -0.93 5.07
C ILE A 21 -6.60 -1.10 3.55
N GLU A 22 -6.02 -0.11 2.88
CA GLU A 22 -5.82 -0.11 1.43
C GLU A 22 -4.85 -1.21 0.97
N SER A 23 -3.72 -1.38 1.67
CA SER A 23 -2.79 -2.48 1.40
C SER A 23 -3.46 -3.86 1.60
N HIS A 24 -4.24 -4.04 2.66
CA HIS A 24 -4.95 -5.29 2.89
C HIS A 24 -6.01 -5.57 1.82
N LEU A 25 -6.65 -4.54 1.25
CA LEU A 25 -7.57 -4.72 0.14
C LEU A 25 -6.85 -5.29 -1.09
N TYR A 26 -5.66 -4.77 -1.42
CA TYR A 26 -4.83 -5.33 -2.51
C TYR A 26 -4.37 -6.75 -2.23
N LEU A 27 -4.08 -7.09 -0.97
CA LEU A 27 -3.76 -8.46 -0.56
C LEU A 27 -4.97 -9.40 -0.77
N VAL A 28 -6.18 -8.95 -0.41
CA VAL A 28 -7.42 -9.70 -0.67
C VAL A 28 -7.64 -9.87 -2.17
N THR A 29 -7.44 -8.82 -2.98
CA THR A 29 -7.49 -8.93 -4.45
C THR A 29 -6.47 -9.93 -4.98
N CYS A 30 -5.28 -9.99 -4.40
CA CYS A 30 -4.26 -10.97 -4.76
C CYS A 30 -4.76 -12.40 -4.53
N PHE A 31 -5.33 -12.68 -3.34
CA PHE A 31 -5.92 -13.98 -3.02
C PHE A 31 -7.09 -14.34 -3.95
N LEU A 32 -7.98 -13.38 -4.25
CA LEU A 32 -9.08 -13.61 -5.20
C LEU A 32 -8.57 -13.95 -6.60
N GLY A 33 -7.48 -13.32 -7.05
CA GLY A 33 -6.81 -13.68 -8.31
C GLY A 33 -6.24 -15.10 -8.30
N ILE A 34 -5.67 -15.56 -7.18
CA ILE A 34 -5.15 -16.92 -7.02
C ILE A 34 -6.31 -17.92 -7.09
N ILE A 35 -7.41 -17.64 -6.40
CA ILE A 35 -8.62 -18.49 -6.44
C ILE A 35 -9.19 -18.55 -7.87
N MET A 36 -9.24 -17.42 -8.56
CA MET A 36 -9.65 -17.37 -9.97
C MET A 36 -8.74 -18.22 -10.87
N ALA A 37 -7.42 -18.16 -10.67
CA ALA A 37 -6.48 -18.99 -11.43
C ALA A 37 -6.64 -20.49 -11.10
N ALA A 38 -6.81 -20.85 -9.83
CA ALA A 38 -7.03 -22.23 -9.42
C ALA A 38 -8.33 -22.81 -10.01
N THR A 39 -9.44 -22.06 -9.92
CA THR A 39 -10.73 -22.48 -10.51
C THR A 39 -10.67 -22.60 -12.04
N ALA A 40 -9.87 -21.77 -12.72
CA ALA A 40 -9.65 -21.89 -14.15
C ALA A 40 -8.90 -23.19 -14.53
N ILE A 41 -7.93 -23.61 -13.71
CA ILE A 41 -7.22 -24.89 -13.90
C ILE A 41 -8.20 -26.07 -13.73
N GLU A 42 -9.03 -26.06 -12.68
CA GLU A 42 -10.05 -27.09 -12.47
C GLU A 42 -11.05 -27.17 -13.63
N LEU A 43 -11.46 -26.02 -14.17
CA LEU A 43 -12.38 -25.96 -15.31
C LEU A 43 -11.75 -26.54 -16.58
N SER A 44 -10.44 -26.36 -16.76
CA SER A 44 -9.69 -26.89 -17.91
C SER A 44 -9.63 -28.41 -17.91
N GLY A 45 -9.53 -29.04 -16.73
CA GLY A 45 -9.48 -30.50 -16.59
C GLY A 45 -10.81 -31.23 -16.83
N ARG A 46 -11.94 -30.51 -16.88
CA ARG A 46 -13.30 -31.09 -16.97
C ARG A 46 -13.93 -30.99 -18.37
N ARG A 47 -13.35 -30.24 -19.31
CA ARG A 47 -14.02 -29.90 -20.59
C ARG A 47 -13.34 -30.53 -21.81
N GLU A 48 -14.17 -31.04 -22.74
CA GLU A 48 -13.72 -31.61 -24.03
C GLU A 48 -13.75 -30.60 -25.20
N SER A 49 -14.26 -29.38 -24.99
CA SER A 49 -14.42 -28.39 -26.06
C SER A 49 -13.31 -27.32 -26.08
N VAL A 50 -12.76 -27.05 -27.28
CA VAL A 50 -11.69 -26.07 -27.52
C VAL A 50 -12.07 -24.65 -27.04
N ALA A 51 -13.32 -24.24 -27.24
CA ALA A 51 -13.82 -22.96 -26.75
C ALA A 51 -13.79 -22.86 -25.21
N GLY A 52 -14.05 -23.97 -24.51
CA GLY A 52 -13.97 -24.05 -23.05
C GLY A 52 -12.53 -23.90 -22.55
N LEU A 53 -11.56 -24.49 -23.25
CA LEU A 53 -10.14 -24.38 -22.93
C LEU A 53 -9.62 -22.95 -23.12
N ILE A 54 -10.01 -22.27 -24.21
CA ILE A 54 -9.62 -20.87 -24.45
C ILE A 54 -10.15 -19.96 -23.33
N LEU A 55 -11.43 -20.13 -22.95
CA LEU A 55 -12.03 -19.36 -21.86
C LEU A 55 -11.31 -19.61 -20.53
N ALA A 56 -11.02 -20.86 -20.21
CA ALA A 56 -10.34 -21.22 -18.98
C ALA A 56 -8.90 -20.66 -18.95
N ALA A 57 -8.16 -20.74 -20.07
CA ALA A 57 -6.85 -20.13 -20.19
C ALA A 57 -6.89 -18.60 -20.00
N ALA A 58 -7.87 -17.93 -20.60
CA ALA A 58 -8.04 -16.48 -20.45
C ALA A 58 -8.33 -16.08 -18.99
N LEU A 59 -9.20 -16.82 -18.30
CA LEU A 59 -9.51 -16.60 -16.88
C LEU A 59 -8.30 -16.88 -15.98
N GLY A 60 -7.55 -17.94 -16.26
CA GLY A 60 -6.33 -18.28 -15.53
C GLY A 60 -5.27 -17.17 -15.66
N LEU A 61 -5.03 -16.68 -16.88
CA LEU A 61 -4.12 -15.57 -17.13
C LEU A 61 -4.59 -14.28 -16.44
N ALA A 62 -5.88 -13.96 -16.51
CA ALA A 62 -6.44 -12.80 -15.83
C ALA A 62 -6.25 -12.90 -14.29
N GLY A 63 -6.50 -14.07 -13.70
CA GLY A 63 -6.26 -14.34 -12.29
C GLY A 63 -4.79 -14.11 -11.90
N CYS A 64 -3.85 -14.65 -12.68
CA CYS A 64 -2.42 -14.45 -12.46
C CYS A 64 -2.00 -12.97 -12.54
N VAL A 65 -2.50 -12.22 -13.53
CA VAL A 65 -2.22 -10.79 -13.68
C VAL A 65 -2.77 -10.01 -12.48
N LEU A 66 -3.99 -10.30 -12.03
CA LEU A 66 -4.59 -9.66 -10.85
C LEU A 66 -3.80 -9.96 -9.57
N SER A 67 -3.32 -11.20 -9.42
CA SER A 67 -2.50 -11.58 -8.27
C SER A 67 -1.16 -10.86 -8.24
N LEU A 68 -0.45 -10.82 -9.37
CA LEU A 68 0.81 -10.09 -9.47
C LEU A 68 0.63 -8.60 -9.21
N PHE A 69 -0.43 -8.00 -9.77
CA PHE A 69 -0.77 -6.60 -9.55
C PHE A 69 -1.08 -6.31 -8.08
N GLY A 70 -1.95 -7.11 -7.45
CA GLY A 70 -2.30 -6.97 -6.03
C GLY A 70 -1.07 -7.11 -5.12
N TRP A 71 -0.21 -8.09 -5.40
CA TRP A 71 1.03 -8.31 -4.65
C TRP A 71 2.02 -7.15 -4.76
N GLN A 72 2.28 -6.64 -5.96
CA GLN A 72 3.16 -5.49 -6.16
C GLN A 72 2.64 -4.27 -5.42
N ARG A 73 1.33 -4.00 -5.50
CA ARG A 73 0.72 -2.84 -4.86
C ARG A 73 0.72 -2.94 -3.34
N TYR A 74 0.43 -4.12 -2.80
CA TYR A 74 0.52 -4.42 -1.38
C TYR A 74 1.92 -4.09 -0.83
N LYS A 75 2.97 -4.62 -1.47
CA LYS A 75 4.36 -4.41 -1.03
C LYS A 75 4.75 -2.94 -1.05
N ARG A 76 4.43 -2.20 -2.12
CA ARG A 76 4.78 -0.76 -2.22
C ARG A 76 4.15 0.07 -1.10
N ILE A 77 2.85 -0.15 -0.82
CA ILE A 77 2.17 0.59 0.26
C ILE A 77 2.77 0.23 1.63
N MET A 78 3.03 -1.06 1.86
CA MET A 78 3.51 -1.52 3.15
C MET A 78 4.92 -1.03 3.47
N VAL A 79 5.83 -1.00 2.48
CA VAL A 79 7.20 -0.47 2.65
C VAL A 79 7.19 1.00 3.09
N VAL A 80 6.34 1.83 2.48
CA VAL A 80 6.20 3.24 2.86
C VAL A 80 5.62 3.37 4.28
N ALA A 81 4.61 2.57 4.61
CA ALA A 81 3.97 2.58 5.91
C ALA A 81 4.94 2.15 7.03
N GLU A 82 5.74 1.11 6.80
CA GLU A 82 6.76 0.62 7.73
C GLU A 82 7.85 1.67 7.95
N HIS A 83 8.41 2.22 6.87
CA HIS A 83 9.47 3.23 6.97
C HIS A 83 9.05 4.46 7.78
N ILE A 84 7.85 4.99 7.54
CA ILE A 84 7.35 6.15 8.28
C ILE A 84 6.93 5.76 9.71
N GLY A 85 6.38 4.55 9.89
CA GLY A 85 5.95 4.02 11.19
C GLY A 85 7.10 3.85 12.17
N ASP A 86 8.23 3.30 11.72
CA ASP A 86 9.41 3.05 12.56
C ASP A 86 10.02 4.35 13.11
N HIS A 87 9.96 5.43 12.33
CA HIS A 87 10.49 6.74 12.70
C HIS A 87 9.41 7.71 13.24
N ALA A 88 8.19 7.23 13.49
CA ALA A 88 7.07 8.02 14.00
C ALA A 88 7.17 8.34 15.51
N THR A 89 8.24 7.91 16.18
CA THR A 89 8.48 8.14 17.62
C THR A 89 9.43 9.31 17.84
N CYS A 90 8.99 10.26 18.66
CA CYS A 90 9.85 11.38 19.03
C CYS A 90 10.96 10.96 20.01
N VAL A 91 12.23 11.15 19.63
CA VAL A 91 13.41 10.82 20.46
C VAL A 91 13.49 11.56 21.80
N GLN A 92 12.88 12.74 21.90
CA GLN A 92 12.92 13.57 23.11
C GLN A 92 11.87 13.16 24.16
N CYS A 93 10.64 12.85 23.72
CA CYS A 93 9.50 12.70 24.63
C CYS A 93 8.78 11.34 24.52
N ASN A 94 9.30 10.44 23.68
CA ASN A 94 8.75 9.12 23.35
C ASN A 94 7.26 9.13 22.99
N ALA A 95 6.77 10.27 22.48
CA ALA A 95 5.41 10.36 21.99
C ALA A 95 5.33 9.76 20.58
N TYR A 96 4.61 8.65 20.45
CA TYR A 96 4.33 7.99 19.18
C TYR A 96 3.22 8.74 18.42
N ALA A 97 3.42 8.98 17.11
CA ALA A 97 2.41 9.51 16.19
C ALA A 97 1.76 10.86 16.61
N ARG A 98 2.38 11.60 17.54
CA ARG A 98 1.92 12.92 18.01
C ARG A 98 2.76 14.06 17.41
N PHE A 99 2.76 14.16 16.09
CA PHE A 99 3.46 15.20 15.36
C PHE A 99 2.58 15.81 14.27
N THR A 100 2.96 17.00 13.81
CA THR A 100 2.39 17.66 12.63
C THR A 100 3.41 17.59 11.50
N VAL A 101 2.93 17.29 10.29
CA VAL A 101 3.77 17.28 9.08
C VAL A 101 4.01 18.71 8.62
N VAL A 102 5.27 19.13 8.67
CA VAL A 102 5.74 20.45 8.20
C VAL A 102 5.95 20.38 6.70
N ASP A 103 6.73 19.40 6.26
CA ASP A 103 7.09 19.22 4.86
C ASP A 103 7.26 17.74 4.50
N ALA A 104 7.30 17.43 3.21
CA ALA A 104 7.44 16.06 2.71
C ALA A 104 8.07 16.02 1.32
N GLY A 105 8.75 14.92 1.02
CA GLY A 105 9.29 14.63 -0.30
C GLY A 105 8.23 14.64 -1.39
N GLN A 106 8.65 14.94 -2.63
CA GLN A 106 7.75 15.01 -3.78
C GLN A 106 7.06 13.66 -4.07
N ALA A 107 7.72 12.55 -3.75
CA ALA A 107 7.17 11.20 -3.91
C ALA A 107 5.87 11.00 -3.11
N LEU A 108 5.74 11.63 -1.94
CA LEU A 108 4.53 11.59 -1.11
C LEU A 108 3.44 12.59 -1.55
N ARG A 109 3.70 13.43 -2.55
CA ARG A 109 2.68 14.37 -3.08
C ARG A 109 1.92 13.79 -4.28
N GLN A 110 2.48 12.76 -4.93
CA GLN A 110 1.82 12.09 -6.04
C GLN A 110 0.76 11.11 -5.52
N GLU A 111 -0.44 11.18 -6.11
CA GLU A 111 -1.54 10.26 -5.83
C GLU A 111 -1.93 9.59 -7.17
N PRO A 112 -1.89 8.25 -7.28
CA PRO A 112 -1.62 7.29 -6.22
C PRO A 112 -0.13 7.22 -5.85
N VAL A 113 0.16 6.95 -4.57
CA VAL A 113 1.54 6.83 -4.07
C VAL A 113 2.19 5.62 -4.74
N ASP A 114 3.13 5.89 -5.66
CA ASP A 114 3.84 4.86 -6.42
C ASP A 114 5.34 4.93 -6.13
N ILE A 115 5.71 4.48 -4.94
CA ILE A 115 7.07 4.58 -4.43
C ILE A 115 7.65 3.18 -4.38
N GLU A 116 8.71 2.97 -5.15
CA GLU A 116 9.41 1.69 -5.24
C GLU A 116 10.55 1.59 -4.22
N ASN A 117 11.19 2.73 -3.91
CA ASN A 117 12.27 2.83 -2.92
C ASN A 117 11.84 3.65 -1.70
N ALA A 118 11.91 3.05 -0.51
CA ALA A 118 11.63 3.73 0.75
C ALA A 118 12.50 4.98 0.98
N SER A 119 13.73 4.99 0.46
CA SER A 119 14.69 6.10 0.63
C SER A 119 14.27 7.41 -0.05
N GLU A 120 13.31 7.38 -0.97
CA GLU A 120 12.75 8.58 -1.60
C GLU A 120 11.62 9.20 -0.77
N VAL A 121 11.15 8.45 0.24
CA VAL A 121 10.18 8.91 1.22
C VAL A 121 10.93 9.67 2.29
N TRP A 122 10.67 10.96 2.40
CA TRP A 122 11.05 11.70 3.60
C TRP A 122 9.92 12.62 4.06
N LEU A 123 9.84 12.81 5.38
CA LEU A 123 8.79 13.57 6.04
C LEU A 123 9.43 14.45 7.13
N LYS A 124 9.36 15.77 6.98
CA LYS A 124 9.76 16.69 8.04
C LYS A 124 8.59 16.90 9.00
N VAL A 125 8.79 16.52 10.26
CA VAL A 125 7.73 16.52 11.27
C VAL A 125 8.11 17.32 12.49
N HIS A 126 7.09 17.88 13.15
CA HIS A 126 7.22 18.68 14.36
C HIS A 126 6.39 18.06 15.50
N CYS A 127 7.03 17.74 16.63
CA CYS A 127 6.36 17.12 17.77
C CYS A 127 5.35 18.08 18.41
N ARG A 128 4.11 17.65 18.62
CA ARG A 128 3.11 18.47 19.33
C ARG A 128 3.31 18.53 20.84
N LYS A 129 4.10 17.61 21.43
CA LYS A 129 4.29 17.52 22.89
C LYS A 129 5.51 18.32 23.37
N CYS A 130 6.64 18.23 22.67
CA CYS A 130 7.90 18.85 23.09
C CYS A 130 8.45 19.88 22.08
N GLY A 131 7.83 20.04 20.90
CA GLY A 131 8.30 20.96 19.87
C GLY A 131 9.53 20.49 19.08
N ASN A 132 10.07 19.29 19.35
CA ASN A 132 11.22 18.77 18.60
C ASN A 132 10.88 18.51 17.14
N GLU A 133 11.78 18.89 16.23
CA GLU A 133 11.68 18.59 14.80
C GLU A 133 12.63 17.45 14.43
N TRP A 134 12.17 16.57 13.54
CA TRP A 134 13.03 15.58 12.92
C TRP A 134 12.55 15.26 11.50
N THR A 135 13.43 14.65 10.73
CA THR A 135 13.12 14.13 9.42
C THR A 135 13.04 12.62 9.53
N ILE A 136 11.92 12.08 9.07
CA ILE A 136 11.72 10.66 8.80
C ILE A 136 12.19 10.42 7.38
#